data_AF-A0A955ASZ1-F1
#
_entry.id   AF-A0A955ASZ1-F1
#
_cell.length_a   1.000
_cell.length_b   1.000
_cell.length_c   1.000
_cell.angle_alpha   90.00
_cell.angle_beta   90.00
_cell.angle_gamma   90.00
#
_symmetry.space_group_name_H-M   'P 1'
#
loop_
_entity.id
_entity.type
_entity.pdbx_description
1 polymer ?
#
loop_
_entity_poly.entity_id
_entity_poly.type
_entity_poly.pdbx_seq_one_letter_code
_entity_poly.pdbx_strand_id
1 'polypeptide(L)'
;MAGKSLVILVVCIVELSLVAPRTYAQGNSSNRRPGREFVEGVLNTLIESQLPSSSQRTAQPSSRRATNVNMRDVQTNLASFSQELSNLVAEIHGSAHVNYGFRAILSDALQTNATATLLTRRAANETNLRNLEAGYQQLDQEWRSLAFKLEQIRNLNARTTDYIRRCNELNQRLGNLFQTRPQVNARELQRNLNDLSSELMHLQDDLEIEVDNRNLRYELQMEGRRLLAIVRRISSMMLDQNTTPSSVRTEYQAFQRQWDPYLRRLREVNSRYVARQVQRIQAADRQIQELLWMTPGVDRTEIIYLSKQVQTDVEALMNSISLRQLTRLDTDPSRTVRLASSLSGYCDDFVTCVQNGDSDQTLASIFNFLDDEWKGLSSDIQRIDSREARQYDRLISNSLGQLRQILRAAPQMDLERVVQSAAALENYADQFQVLVGQVLNENNRYTREFRNEITNNANRFRQSVEQLHADLHRNVDRRTLQQHATDVVTYWEGMNNQIARFPLETRNRFYDLRNRSTPLVVDVQTMLTL
;
A
#
# COMPACT_ATOMS: atom_id res chain seq x y z
N MET A 1 11.71 4.32 -61.44
CA MET A 1 11.20 2.97 -61.12
C MET A 1 12.03 2.43 -59.97
N ALA A 2 11.38 2.04 -58.87
CA ALA A 2 11.89 1.55 -57.57
C ALA A 2 11.45 2.49 -56.44
N GLY A 3 10.23 2.26 -55.93
CA GLY A 3 9.67 3.07 -54.85
C GLY A 3 8.16 3.01 -54.74
N LYS A 4 7.54 1.82 -54.83
CA LYS A 4 6.12 1.61 -54.47
C LYS A 4 5.78 0.22 -53.89
N SER A 5 6.76 -0.62 -53.54
CA SER A 5 6.50 -2.02 -53.14
C SER A 5 6.70 -2.33 -51.64
N LEU A 6 7.00 -1.35 -50.78
CA LEU A 6 7.21 -1.60 -49.34
C LEU A 6 6.07 -1.10 -48.43
N VAL A 7 5.12 -0.32 -48.95
CA VAL A 7 3.99 0.22 -48.16
C VAL A 7 2.80 -0.76 -48.08
N ILE A 8 2.73 -1.75 -48.97
CA ILE A 8 1.63 -2.73 -49.01
C ILE A 8 1.83 -3.88 -48.00
N LEU A 9 3.05 -4.10 -47.50
CA LEU A 9 3.34 -5.21 -46.59
C LEU A 9 3.16 -4.86 -45.10
N VAL A 10 3.06 -3.58 -44.75
CA VAL A 10 2.82 -3.13 -43.36
C VAL A 10 1.32 -2.91 -43.08
N VAL A 11 0.49 -2.72 -44.11
CA VAL A 11 -0.97 -2.53 -43.95
C VAL A 11 -1.72 -3.88 -43.85
N CYS A 12 -1.17 -4.97 -44.39
CA CYS A 12 -1.82 -6.30 -44.32
C CYS A 12 -1.63 -7.07 -43.00
N ILE A 13 -0.78 -6.59 -42.06
CA ILE A 13 -0.61 -7.21 -40.74
C ILE A 13 -1.50 -6.58 -39.67
N VAL A 14 -2.11 -5.41 -39.95
CA VAL A 14 -3.03 -4.73 -39.01
C VAL A 14 -4.51 -5.09 -39.25
N GLU A 15 -4.89 -5.61 -40.42
CA GLU A 15 -6.29 -6.01 -40.69
C GLU A 15 -6.64 -7.49 -40.42
N LEU A 16 -5.66 -8.33 -40.06
CA LEU A 16 -5.90 -9.77 -39.79
C LEU A 16 -6.22 -10.12 -38.33
N SER A 17 -6.53 -9.13 -37.49
CA SER A 17 -6.95 -9.33 -36.08
C SER A 17 -8.44 -9.06 -35.81
N LEU A 18 -9.23 -8.70 -36.83
CA LEU A 18 -10.65 -8.35 -36.71
C LEU A 18 -11.52 -9.26 -37.59
N VAL A 19 -11.49 -10.57 -37.34
CA VAL A 19 -12.54 -11.48 -37.79
C VAL A 19 -13.08 -12.24 -36.59
N ALA A 20 -14.23 -11.78 -36.12
CA ALA A 20 -15.05 -12.49 -35.15
C ALA A 20 -15.54 -13.83 -35.73
N PRO A 21 -15.48 -14.94 -34.99
CA PRO A 21 -16.38 -16.06 -35.26
C PRO A 21 -17.75 -15.71 -34.65
N ARG A 22 -18.69 -15.28 -35.49
CA ARG A 22 -20.12 -15.42 -35.20
C ARG A 22 -20.48 -16.90 -35.36
N THR A 23 -20.57 -17.62 -34.25
CA THR A 23 -21.31 -18.88 -34.17
C THR A 23 -22.34 -18.79 -33.05
N TYR A 24 -23.58 -18.86 -33.50
CA TYR A 24 -24.84 -19.16 -32.84
C TYR A 24 -24.86 -19.43 -31.33
N ALA A 25 -25.80 -18.73 -30.70
CA ALA A 25 -26.29 -18.99 -29.35
C ALA A 25 -26.76 -20.43 -29.17
N GLN A 26 -26.16 -21.13 -28.21
CA GLN A 26 -26.83 -22.12 -27.39
C GLN A 26 -26.23 -22.04 -25.98
N GLY A 27 -27.09 -21.87 -24.99
CA GLY A 27 -26.72 -21.44 -23.64
C GLY A 27 -25.74 -22.39 -22.94
N ASN A 28 -24.71 -21.81 -22.34
CA ASN A 28 -24.04 -22.41 -21.19
C ASN A 28 -23.45 -21.31 -20.29
N SER A 29 -23.88 -21.35 -19.04
CA SER A 29 -23.60 -20.42 -17.95
C SER A 29 -22.21 -20.62 -17.34
N SER A 30 -21.12 -20.48 -18.13
CA SER A 30 -19.76 -20.72 -17.64
C SER A 30 -18.73 -19.64 -17.94
N ASN A 31 -19.12 -18.48 -18.48
CA ASN A 31 -18.22 -17.32 -18.62
C ASN A 31 -18.19 -16.44 -17.35
N ARG A 32 -17.91 -17.04 -16.19
CA ARG A 32 -17.58 -16.31 -14.96
C ARG A 32 -16.09 -15.99 -14.98
N ARG A 33 -15.74 -14.70 -14.84
CA ARG A 33 -14.34 -14.25 -14.78
C ARG A 33 -13.71 -14.80 -13.48
N PRO A 34 -12.57 -15.52 -13.52
CA PRO A 34 -11.96 -16.14 -12.33
C PRO A 34 -11.65 -15.15 -11.20
N GLY A 35 -11.35 -13.88 -11.53
CA GLY A 35 -11.13 -12.84 -10.52
C GLY A 35 -12.37 -12.45 -9.70
N ARG A 36 -13.58 -12.68 -10.20
CA ARG A 36 -14.82 -12.39 -9.46
C ARG A 36 -15.09 -13.45 -8.39
N GLU A 37 -14.81 -14.72 -8.70
CA GLU A 37 -14.95 -15.83 -7.75
C GLU A 37 -13.94 -15.71 -6.61
N PHE A 38 -12.70 -15.29 -6.91
CA PHE A 38 -11.69 -14.98 -5.90
C PHE A 38 -12.11 -13.80 -4.99
N VAL A 39 -12.56 -12.67 -5.56
CA VAL A 39 -13.04 -11.52 -4.79
C VAL A 39 -14.23 -11.91 -3.91
N GLU A 40 -15.19 -12.67 -4.44
CA GLU A 40 -16.33 -13.19 -3.67
C GLU A 40 -15.87 -14.18 -2.58
N GLY A 41 -14.87 -15.02 -2.85
CA GLY A 41 -14.25 -15.94 -1.90
C GLY A 41 -13.53 -15.24 -0.75
N VAL A 42 -12.66 -14.27 -1.06
CA VAL A 42 -11.98 -13.42 -0.07
C VAL A 42 -12.96 -12.59 0.73
N LEU A 43 -13.96 -11.97 0.08
CA LEU A 43 -14.97 -11.19 0.78
C LEU A 43 -15.79 -12.06 1.72
N ASN A 44 -16.25 -13.24 1.26
CA ASN A 44 -16.92 -14.20 2.15
C ASN A 44 -16.01 -14.60 3.30
N THR A 45 -14.71 -14.77 3.03
CA THR A 45 -13.73 -15.16 4.02
C THR A 45 -13.50 -14.07 5.07
N LEU A 46 -13.39 -12.81 4.66
CA LEU A 46 -13.27 -11.62 5.52
C LEU A 46 -14.55 -11.34 6.31
N ILE A 47 -15.72 -11.49 5.67
CA ILE A 47 -17.02 -11.28 6.32
C ILE A 47 -17.23 -12.32 7.43
N GLU A 48 -16.95 -13.59 7.15
CA GLU A 48 -17.07 -14.66 8.14
C GLU A 48 -16.06 -14.53 9.29
N SER A 49 -14.88 -13.95 9.05
CA SER A 49 -13.86 -13.77 10.09
C SER A 49 -14.09 -12.56 10.98
N GLN A 50 -14.93 -11.61 10.55
CA GLN A 50 -15.32 -10.43 11.32
C GLN A 50 -16.67 -10.60 12.07
N LEU A 51 -17.38 -11.73 11.92
CA LEU A 51 -18.59 -12.01 12.70
C LEU A 51 -18.21 -12.32 14.17
N PRO A 52 -18.69 -11.55 15.16
CA PRO A 52 -18.30 -11.78 16.54
C PRO A 52 -18.89 -13.08 17.09
N SER A 53 -18.04 -13.87 17.76
CA SER A 53 -18.52 -14.78 18.81
C SER A 53 -19.02 -13.94 19.98
N SER A 54 -20.28 -14.13 20.34
CA SER A 54 -20.96 -13.44 21.43
C SER A 54 -20.17 -13.54 22.74
N SER A 55 -19.52 -12.45 23.15
CA SER A 55 -19.41 -11.95 24.54
C SER A 55 -18.28 -10.92 24.67
N GLN A 56 -18.63 -9.64 24.79
CA GLN A 56 -17.96 -8.69 25.68
C GLN A 56 -18.77 -7.38 25.76
N ARG A 57 -19.56 -7.26 26.82
CA ARG A 57 -20.10 -5.99 27.31
C ARG A 57 -18.95 -5.25 28.00
N THR A 58 -18.58 -4.09 27.50
CA THR A 58 -17.82 -3.08 28.27
C THR A 58 -18.62 -1.80 28.39
N ALA A 59 -18.43 -1.15 29.55
CA ALA A 59 -19.34 -0.19 30.18
C ALA A 59 -19.41 1.21 29.52
N GLN A 60 -20.56 1.85 29.79
CA GLN A 60 -20.94 3.25 29.59
C GLN A 60 -20.08 4.25 30.42
N PRO A 61 -20.09 5.60 30.17
CA PRO A 61 -21.28 6.39 29.81
C PRO A 61 -21.13 7.58 28.81
N SER A 62 -22.23 7.89 28.11
CA SER A 62 -22.83 9.25 28.13
C SER A 62 -24.22 9.24 27.47
N SER A 63 -25.18 9.86 28.17
CA SER A 63 -26.57 10.00 27.78
C SER A 63 -26.72 11.09 26.71
N ARG A 64 -26.91 10.69 25.44
CA ARG A 64 -27.55 11.54 24.41
C ARG A 64 -28.97 11.07 24.15
N ARG A 65 -29.88 12.06 24.11
CA ARG A 65 -31.34 11.93 23.91
C ARG A 65 -31.65 11.12 22.67
N ALA A 66 -32.57 10.17 22.80
CA ALA A 66 -33.15 9.43 21.69
C ALA A 66 -33.88 10.39 20.76
N THR A 67 -33.23 10.75 19.65
CA THR A 67 -33.94 11.19 18.45
C THR A 67 -34.48 9.91 17.81
N ASN A 68 -35.73 9.92 17.36
CA ASN A 68 -36.33 8.82 16.61
C ASN A 68 -35.60 8.66 15.27
N VAL A 69 -34.40 8.11 15.30
CA VAL A 69 -33.65 7.72 14.10
C VAL A 69 -34.35 6.50 13.54
N ASN A 70 -34.90 6.64 12.33
CA ASN A 70 -35.59 5.56 11.66
C ASN A 70 -34.56 4.49 11.27
N MET A 71 -34.57 3.36 11.99
CA MET A 71 -33.66 2.24 11.74
C MET A 71 -33.74 1.74 10.29
N ARG A 72 -34.89 1.90 9.61
CA ARG A 72 -35.04 1.59 8.19
C ARG A 72 -34.18 2.48 7.30
N ASP A 73 -34.03 3.76 7.64
CA ASP A 73 -33.19 4.68 6.87
C ASP A 73 -31.71 4.31 7.02
N VAL A 74 -31.29 3.89 8.22
CA VAL A 74 -29.93 3.38 8.47
C VAL A 74 -29.68 2.10 7.67
N GLN A 75 -30.60 1.13 7.72
CA GLN A 75 -30.50 -0.11 6.95
C GLN A 75 -30.44 0.15 5.44
N THR A 76 -31.26 1.06 4.93
CA THR A 76 -31.31 1.42 3.51
C THR A 76 -30.00 2.09 3.07
N ASN A 77 -29.51 3.09 3.82
CA ASN A 77 -28.27 3.77 3.48
C ASN A 77 -27.04 2.85 3.61
N LEU A 78 -27.00 1.94 4.60
CA LEU A 78 -25.93 0.94 4.73
C LEU A 78 -25.93 -0.06 3.56
N ALA A 79 -27.10 -0.56 3.18
CA ALA A 79 -27.23 -1.46 2.04
C ALA A 79 -26.81 -0.79 0.73
N SER A 80 -27.24 0.46 0.48
CA SER A 80 -26.81 1.23 -0.68
C SER A 80 -25.30 1.52 -0.67
N PHE A 81 -24.73 1.85 0.49
CA PHE A 81 -23.30 2.09 0.64
C PHE A 81 -22.49 0.82 0.33
N SER A 82 -22.87 -0.31 0.92
CA SER A 82 -22.23 -1.62 0.68
C SER A 82 -22.33 -2.05 -0.78
N GLN A 83 -23.45 -1.78 -1.45
CA GLN A 83 -23.63 -2.07 -2.87
C GLN A 83 -22.73 -1.21 -3.76
N GLU A 84 -22.69 0.11 -3.52
CA GLU A 84 -21.83 1.01 -4.31
C GLU A 84 -20.34 0.73 -4.07
N LEU A 85 -19.97 0.39 -2.84
CA LEU A 85 -18.60 -0.03 -2.51
C LEU A 85 -18.22 -1.36 -3.19
N SER A 86 -19.14 -2.32 -3.26
CA SER A 86 -18.91 -3.56 -4.01
C SER A 86 -18.72 -3.32 -5.52
N ASN A 87 -19.49 -2.39 -6.10
CA ASN A 87 -19.30 -1.99 -7.49
C ASN A 87 -17.94 -1.32 -7.71
N LEU A 88 -17.54 -0.45 -6.78
CA LEU A 88 -16.24 0.22 -6.79
C LEU A 88 -15.10 -0.80 -6.73
N VAL A 89 -15.15 -1.77 -5.81
CA VAL A 89 -14.13 -2.84 -5.69
C VAL A 89 -14.03 -3.65 -6.98
N ALA A 90 -15.15 -4.00 -7.60
CA ALA A 90 -15.16 -4.73 -8.86
C ALA A 90 -14.49 -3.95 -10.01
N GLU A 91 -14.68 -2.63 -10.05
CA GLU A 91 -14.06 -1.73 -11.04
C GLU A 91 -12.55 -1.56 -10.78
N ILE A 92 -12.15 -1.36 -9.51
CA ILE A 92 -10.75 -1.27 -9.07
C ILE A 92 -10.03 -2.56 -9.46
N HIS A 93 -10.56 -3.73 -9.06
CA HIS A 93 -9.99 -5.02 -9.41
C HIS A 93 -9.94 -5.23 -10.93
N GLY A 94 -11.03 -4.87 -11.62
CA GLY A 94 -11.14 -4.93 -13.07
C GLY A 94 -10.10 -4.07 -13.79
N SER A 95 -9.63 -2.98 -13.19
CA SER A 95 -8.66 -2.04 -13.78
C SER A 95 -7.27 -2.14 -13.17
N ALA A 96 -7.08 -2.94 -12.13
CA ALA A 96 -5.84 -3.05 -11.38
C ALA A 96 -4.67 -3.53 -12.25
N HIS A 97 -4.91 -4.38 -13.25
CA HIS A 97 -3.86 -4.80 -14.19
C HIS A 97 -3.30 -3.66 -15.05
N VAL A 98 -4.07 -2.60 -15.29
CA VAL A 98 -3.61 -1.42 -16.07
C VAL A 98 -3.14 -0.29 -15.15
N ASN A 99 -3.81 -0.09 -14.01
CA ASN A 99 -3.50 1.00 -13.10
C ASN A 99 -2.91 0.48 -11.78
N TYR A 100 -1.61 0.69 -11.59
CA TYR A 100 -0.89 0.30 -10.37
C TYR A 100 -1.42 0.98 -9.11
N GLY A 101 -1.95 2.21 -9.23
CA GLY A 101 -2.59 2.90 -8.11
C GLY A 101 -3.73 2.08 -7.53
N PHE A 102 -4.51 1.41 -8.38
CA PHE A 102 -5.57 0.50 -7.95
C PHE A 102 -5.06 -0.77 -7.27
N ARG A 103 -3.90 -1.30 -7.66
CA ARG A 103 -3.31 -2.48 -6.99
C ARG A 103 -2.93 -2.16 -5.55
N ALA A 104 -2.30 -1.01 -5.33
CA ALA A 104 -1.79 -0.60 -4.02
C ALA A 104 -2.90 -0.44 -2.97
N ILE A 105 -4.14 -0.15 -3.40
CA ILE A 105 -5.30 0.09 -2.52
C ILE A 105 -6.33 -1.06 -2.55
N LEU A 106 -6.11 -2.09 -3.36
CA LEU A 106 -7.13 -3.13 -3.59
C LEU A 106 -7.45 -3.91 -2.31
N SER A 107 -6.42 -4.18 -1.50
CA SER A 107 -6.56 -4.83 -0.18
C SER A 107 -7.40 -3.98 0.77
N ASP A 108 -7.07 -2.69 0.91
CA ASP A 108 -7.84 -1.72 1.70
C ASP A 108 -9.31 -1.64 1.22
N ALA A 109 -9.53 -1.68 -0.09
CA ALA A 109 -10.86 -1.63 -0.69
C ALA A 109 -11.68 -2.90 -0.39
N LEU A 110 -11.05 -4.07 -0.45
CA LEU A 110 -11.68 -5.34 -0.10
C LEU A 110 -12.02 -5.41 1.40
N GLN A 111 -11.10 -4.97 2.26
CA GLN A 111 -11.34 -4.91 3.70
C GLN A 111 -12.50 -3.97 4.04
N THR A 112 -12.49 -2.75 3.51
CA THR A 112 -13.58 -1.78 3.71
C THR A 112 -14.93 -2.35 3.24
N ASN A 113 -14.95 -3.08 2.11
CA ASN A 113 -16.18 -3.71 1.62
C ASN A 113 -16.68 -4.85 2.51
N ALA A 114 -15.76 -5.64 3.07
CA ALA A 114 -16.12 -6.67 4.04
C ALA A 114 -16.75 -6.06 5.31
N THR A 115 -16.14 -4.98 5.85
CA THR A 115 -16.67 -4.22 6.99
C THR A 115 -18.07 -3.68 6.69
N ALA A 116 -18.27 -3.08 5.51
CA ALA A 116 -19.58 -2.55 5.07
C ALA A 116 -20.66 -3.64 4.95
N THR A 117 -20.28 -4.80 4.39
CA THR A 117 -21.20 -5.92 4.21
C THR A 117 -21.59 -6.54 5.55
N LEU A 118 -20.62 -6.69 6.47
CA LEU A 118 -20.88 -7.18 7.83
C LEU A 118 -21.79 -6.23 8.60
N LEU A 119 -21.53 -4.92 8.53
CA LEU A 119 -22.36 -3.92 9.19
C LEU A 119 -23.79 -3.92 8.64
N THR A 120 -23.96 -4.09 7.32
CA THR A 120 -25.28 -4.26 6.68
C THR A 120 -26.02 -5.50 7.19
N ARG A 121 -25.34 -6.66 7.27
CA ARG A 121 -25.93 -7.90 7.81
C ARG A 121 -26.32 -7.75 9.27
N ARG A 122 -25.49 -7.09 10.08
CA ARG A 122 -25.79 -6.82 11.49
C ARG A 122 -26.97 -5.86 11.63
N ALA A 123 -27.02 -4.81 10.81
CA ALA A 123 -28.12 -3.85 10.80
C ALA A 123 -29.46 -4.48 10.44
N ALA A 124 -29.49 -5.55 9.63
CA ALA A 124 -30.72 -6.28 9.32
C ALA A 124 -31.32 -6.99 10.54
N ASN A 125 -30.49 -7.40 11.50
CA ASN A 125 -30.90 -8.17 12.68
C ASN A 125 -30.98 -7.34 13.97
N GLU A 126 -30.50 -6.10 13.96
CA GLU A 126 -30.46 -5.21 15.12
C GLU A 126 -31.56 -4.15 15.05
N THR A 127 -32.18 -3.87 16.19
CA THR A 127 -33.19 -2.80 16.33
C THR A 127 -32.64 -1.54 16.99
N ASN A 128 -31.46 -1.63 17.62
CA ASN A 128 -30.86 -0.53 18.36
C ASN A 128 -29.65 0.05 17.64
N LEU A 129 -29.74 1.34 17.32
CA LEU A 129 -28.66 2.12 16.68
C LEU A 129 -27.34 2.06 17.46
N ARG A 130 -27.39 2.05 18.80
CA ARG A 130 -26.18 2.03 19.65
C ARG A 130 -25.32 0.78 19.46
N ASN A 131 -25.93 -0.35 19.08
CA ASN A 131 -25.20 -1.60 18.83
C ASN A 131 -24.41 -1.56 17.52
N LEU A 132 -24.72 -0.61 16.63
CA LEU A 132 -24.09 -0.44 15.32
C LEU A 132 -23.07 0.70 15.30
N GLU A 133 -23.11 1.59 16.30
CA GLU A 133 -22.28 2.82 16.33
C GLU A 133 -20.78 2.52 16.22
N ALA A 134 -20.26 1.55 17.00
CA ALA A 134 -18.85 1.19 16.95
C ALA A 134 -18.43 0.61 15.58
N GLY A 135 -19.29 -0.21 14.97
CA GLY A 135 -19.04 -0.76 13.63
C GLY A 135 -19.11 0.31 12.54
N TYR A 136 -20.02 1.27 12.67
CA TYR A 136 -20.09 2.42 11.76
C TYR A 136 -18.87 3.34 11.91
N GLN A 137 -18.39 3.61 13.13
CA GLN A 137 -17.19 4.42 13.34
C GLN A 137 -15.96 3.80 12.67
N GLN A 138 -15.80 2.48 12.76
CA GLN A 138 -14.75 1.74 12.04
C GLN A 138 -14.92 1.89 10.52
N LEU A 139 -16.13 1.72 10.00
CA LEU A 139 -16.41 1.85 8.58
C LEU A 139 -16.13 3.28 8.05
N ASP A 140 -16.54 4.32 8.78
CA ASP A 140 -16.27 5.72 8.42
C ASP A 140 -14.76 5.99 8.36
N GLN A 141 -14.00 5.45 9.32
CA GLN A 141 -12.55 5.58 9.37
C GLN A 141 -11.87 4.91 8.17
N GLU A 142 -12.21 3.64 7.90
CA GLU A 142 -11.66 2.86 6.78
C GLU A 142 -12.02 3.50 5.43
N TRP A 143 -13.30 3.87 5.25
CA TRP A 143 -13.77 4.50 4.02
C TRP A 143 -13.10 5.84 3.76
N ARG A 144 -12.95 6.72 4.76
CA ARG A 144 -12.31 8.03 4.54
C ARG A 144 -10.86 7.91 4.14
N SER A 145 -10.12 6.98 4.76
CA SER A 145 -8.75 6.67 4.35
C SER A 145 -8.72 6.19 2.90
N LEU A 146 -9.57 5.20 2.56
CA LEU A 146 -9.65 4.67 1.21
C LEU A 146 -10.05 5.72 0.16
N ALA A 147 -11.08 6.52 0.43
CA ALA A 147 -11.57 7.58 -0.44
C ALA A 147 -10.48 8.63 -0.69
N PHE A 148 -9.74 9.00 0.35
CA PHE A 148 -8.61 9.90 0.22
C PHE A 148 -7.50 9.32 -0.66
N LYS A 149 -7.11 8.04 -0.46
CA LYS A 149 -6.12 7.37 -1.34
C LYS A 149 -6.62 7.27 -2.78
N LEU A 150 -7.89 6.93 -2.97
CA LEU A 150 -8.53 6.85 -4.29
C LEU A 150 -8.49 8.19 -5.03
N GLU A 151 -8.85 9.29 -4.36
CA GLU A 151 -8.82 10.64 -4.94
C GLU A 151 -7.39 11.09 -5.33
N GLN A 152 -6.35 10.47 -4.76
CA GLN A 152 -4.97 10.74 -5.16
C GLN A 152 -4.50 9.98 -6.41
N ILE A 153 -5.23 8.94 -6.84
CA ILE A 153 -4.86 8.14 -8.01
C ILE A 153 -5.08 8.97 -9.28
N ARG A 154 -4.06 9.00 -10.14
CA ARG A 154 -4.12 9.70 -11.43
C ARG A 154 -5.00 8.93 -12.43
N ASN A 155 -5.67 9.66 -13.32
CA ASN A 155 -6.48 9.12 -14.42
C ASN A 155 -7.61 8.18 -13.97
N LEU A 156 -8.30 8.52 -12.88
CA LEU A 156 -9.55 7.84 -12.52
C LEU A 156 -10.55 7.96 -13.67
N ASN A 157 -11.14 6.83 -14.07
CA ASN A 157 -12.23 6.87 -15.03
C ASN A 157 -13.47 7.54 -14.39
N ALA A 158 -14.31 8.17 -15.21
CA ALA A 158 -15.48 8.92 -14.72
C ALA A 158 -16.40 8.05 -13.84
N ARG A 159 -16.48 6.75 -14.14
CA ARG A 159 -17.28 5.78 -13.40
C ARG A 159 -16.78 5.55 -11.98
N THR A 160 -15.47 5.40 -11.78
CA THR A 160 -14.83 5.23 -10.47
C THR A 160 -15.03 6.49 -9.63
N THR A 161 -14.84 7.66 -10.24
CA THR A 161 -15.10 8.96 -9.59
C THR A 161 -16.56 9.07 -9.14
N ASP A 162 -17.52 8.62 -9.95
CA ASP A 162 -18.93 8.60 -9.58
C ASP A 162 -19.22 7.65 -8.41
N TYR A 163 -18.61 6.45 -8.37
CA TYR A 163 -18.76 5.54 -7.23
C TYR A 163 -18.21 6.14 -5.94
N ILE A 164 -17.02 6.76 -5.99
CA ILE A 164 -16.42 7.45 -4.83
C ILE A 164 -17.35 8.55 -4.33
N ARG A 165 -17.87 9.39 -5.24
CA ARG A 165 -18.80 10.47 -4.89
C ARG A 165 -20.06 9.95 -4.20
N ARG A 166 -20.70 8.90 -4.74
CA ARG A 166 -21.91 8.31 -4.12
C ARG A 166 -21.62 7.70 -2.76
N CYS A 167 -20.50 7.00 -2.61
CA CYS A 167 -20.10 6.44 -1.32
C CYS A 167 -19.83 7.56 -0.29
N ASN A 168 -19.20 8.67 -0.69
CA ASN A 168 -19.02 9.85 0.16
C ASN A 168 -20.36 10.47 0.60
N GLU A 169 -21.31 10.64 -0.32
CA GLU A 169 -22.65 11.14 -0.01
C GLU A 169 -23.40 10.23 0.97
N LEU A 170 -23.35 8.91 0.76
CA LEU A 170 -23.98 7.91 1.63
C LEU A 170 -23.33 7.84 3.02
N ASN A 171 -21.99 7.87 3.08
CA ASN A 171 -21.26 7.91 4.34
C ASN A 171 -21.56 9.19 5.13
N GLN A 172 -21.67 10.35 4.46
CA GLN A 172 -22.07 11.58 5.12
C GLN A 172 -23.50 11.51 5.70
N ARG A 173 -24.44 10.90 4.96
CA ARG A 173 -25.81 10.67 5.45
C ARG A 173 -25.84 9.73 6.67
N LEU A 174 -25.09 8.64 6.62
CA LEU A 174 -24.95 7.73 7.76
C LEU A 174 -24.34 8.45 8.97
N GLY A 175 -23.31 9.26 8.78
CA GLY A 175 -22.69 10.04 9.86
C GLY A 175 -23.68 11.00 10.54
N ASN A 176 -24.56 11.62 9.75
CA ASN A 176 -25.65 12.45 10.28
C ASN A 176 -26.68 11.62 11.08
N LEU A 177 -27.02 10.41 10.62
CA LEU A 177 -27.95 9.52 11.32
C LEU A 177 -27.37 8.98 12.64
N PHE A 178 -26.09 8.62 12.65
CA PHE A 178 -25.37 8.17 13.85
C PHE A 178 -24.93 9.32 14.78
N GLN A 179 -25.05 10.57 14.33
CA GLN A 179 -24.54 11.77 15.04
C GLN A 179 -23.04 11.67 15.38
N THR A 180 -22.31 10.90 14.58
CA THR A 180 -20.88 10.66 14.70
C THR A 180 -20.11 11.70 13.91
N ARG A 181 -19.07 12.25 14.51
CA ARG A 181 -18.10 13.12 13.83
C ARG A 181 -17.22 12.27 12.89
N PRO A 182 -16.59 12.86 11.86
CA PRO A 182 -15.56 12.18 11.07
C PRO A 182 -14.51 11.52 11.96
N GLN A 183 -14.21 10.24 11.73
CA GLN A 183 -13.29 9.45 12.56
C GLN A 183 -11.89 9.38 11.92
N VAL A 184 -10.86 9.75 12.68
CA VAL A 184 -9.45 9.54 12.31
C VAL A 184 -8.94 8.30 13.05
N ASN A 185 -8.04 7.53 12.42
CA ASN A 185 -7.39 6.41 13.09
C ASN A 185 -6.45 6.90 14.20
N ALA A 186 -7.00 7.14 15.39
CA ALA A 186 -6.25 7.73 16.50
C ALA A 186 -5.06 6.88 16.94
N ARG A 187 -5.20 5.55 16.91
CA ARG A 187 -4.13 4.62 17.30
C ARG A 187 -2.98 4.65 16.31
N GLU A 188 -3.28 4.58 15.01
CA GLU A 188 -2.26 4.61 13.98
C GLU A 188 -1.60 5.99 13.90
N LEU A 189 -2.37 7.07 14.03
CA LEU A 189 -1.84 8.43 14.10
C LEU A 189 -0.91 8.59 15.31
N GLN A 190 -1.29 8.09 16.48
CA GLN A 190 -0.44 8.13 17.67
C GLN A 190 0.88 7.35 17.49
N ARG A 191 0.83 6.18 16.83
CA ARG A 191 2.05 5.42 16.49
C ARG A 191 2.97 6.24 15.60
N ASN A 192 2.45 6.75 14.48
CA ASN A 192 3.24 7.55 13.55
C ASN A 192 3.79 8.85 14.17
N LEU A 193 3.03 9.48 15.08
CA LEU A 193 3.53 10.65 15.84
C LEU A 193 4.65 10.30 16.82
N ASN A 194 4.59 9.13 17.45
CA ASN A 194 5.67 8.63 18.29
C ASN A 194 6.92 8.32 17.45
N ASP A 195 6.75 7.70 16.29
CA ASP A 195 7.83 7.41 15.35
C ASP A 195 8.48 8.74 14.89
N LEU A 196 7.67 9.71 14.45
CA LEU A 196 8.14 11.06 14.11
C LEU A 196 8.90 11.73 15.26
N SER A 197 8.40 11.61 16.50
CA SER A 197 9.09 12.12 17.68
C SER A 197 10.44 11.44 17.91
N SER A 198 10.54 10.13 17.68
CA SER A 198 11.79 9.37 17.83
C SER A 198 12.80 9.77 16.75
N GLU A 199 12.37 9.86 15.49
CA GLU A 199 13.25 10.24 14.39
C GLU A 199 13.75 11.69 14.53
N LEU A 200 12.91 12.60 15.04
CA LEU A 200 13.36 13.96 15.39
C LEU A 200 14.41 13.96 16.50
N MET A 201 14.30 13.10 17.51
CA MET A 201 15.33 12.95 18.55
C MET A 201 16.64 12.43 17.97
N HIS A 202 16.59 11.37 17.16
CA HIS A 202 17.79 10.83 16.51
C HIS A 202 18.46 11.86 15.61
N LEU A 203 17.68 12.69 14.91
CA LEU A 203 18.22 13.82 14.17
C LEU A 203 18.94 14.82 15.09
N GLN A 204 18.46 15.08 16.32
CA GLN A 204 19.17 15.95 17.27
C GLN A 204 20.54 15.38 17.67
N ASP A 205 20.59 14.07 17.90
CA ASP A 205 21.80 13.35 18.27
C ASP A 205 22.80 13.35 17.10
N ASP A 206 22.32 13.08 15.88
CA ASP A 206 23.15 13.10 14.66
C ASP A 206 23.69 14.51 14.38
N LEU A 207 22.89 15.56 14.58
CA LEU A 207 23.36 16.95 14.46
C LEU A 207 24.41 17.32 15.53
N GLU A 208 24.38 16.67 16.69
CA GLU A 208 25.39 16.91 17.73
C GLU A 208 26.78 16.47 17.27
N ILE A 209 26.82 15.35 16.56
CA ILE A 209 28.02 14.66 16.09
C ILE A 209 28.51 15.24 14.76
N GLU A 210 27.60 15.48 13.81
CA GLU A 210 27.94 15.73 12.40
C GLU A 210 28.16 17.22 12.06
N VAL A 211 27.72 18.15 12.92
CA VAL A 211 27.84 19.59 12.66
C VAL A 211 29.02 20.19 13.44
N ASP A 212 30.13 20.43 12.73
CA ASP A 212 31.34 21.04 13.30
C ASP A 212 31.11 22.49 13.79
N ASN A 213 30.30 23.26 13.06
CA ASN A 213 30.02 24.65 13.42
C ASN A 213 29.07 24.73 14.63
N ARG A 214 29.63 25.09 15.79
CA ARG A 214 28.89 25.18 17.07
C ARG A 214 27.67 26.09 17.02
N ASN A 215 27.72 27.21 16.30
CA ASN A 215 26.61 28.15 16.22
C ASN A 215 25.48 27.58 15.36
N LEU A 216 25.82 27.05 14.18
CA LEU A 216 24.87 26.39 13.30
C LEU A 216 24.23 25.18 13.99
N ARG A 217 25.02 24.36 14.68
CA ARG A 217 24.54 23.23 15.47
C ARG A 217 23.53 23.66 16.53
N TYR A 218 23.83 24.70 17.30
CA TYR A 218 22.92 25.20 18.33
C TYR A 218 21.59 25.70 17.74
N GLU A 219 21.65 26.44 16.63
CA GLU A 219 20.46 26.91 15.93
C GLU A 219 19.60 25.75 15.40
N LEU A 220 20.23 24.79 14.72
CA LEU A 220 19.53 23.61 14.18
C LEU A 220 18.93 22.75 15.30
N GLN A 221 19.62 22.61 16.43
CA GLN A 221 19.10 21.87 17.58
C GLN A 221 17.93 22.62 18.25
N MET A 222 18.02 23.94 18.36
CA MET A 222 16.92 24.75 18.89
C MET A 222 15.65 24.63 18.04
N GLU A 223 15.78 24.69 16.71
CA GLU A 223 14.66 24.52 15.78
C GLU A 223 14.07 23.10 15.85
N GLY A 224 14.93 22.07 15.87
CA GLY A 224 14.49 20.69 16.03
C GLY A 224 13.75 20.41 17.34
N ARG A 225 14.20 21.00 18.46
CA ARG A 225 13.49 20.92 19.75
C ARG A 225 12.11 21.61 19.72
N ARG A 226 11.95 22.70 18.97
CA ARG A 226 10.64 23.35 18.76
C ARG A 226 9.69 22.44 17.99
N LEU A 227 10.17 21.81 16.92
CA LEU A 227 9.39 20.83 16.16
C LEU A 227 8.96 19.64 17.03
N LEU A 228 9.88 19.10 17.85
CA LEU A 228 9.59 18.03 18.79
C LEU A 228 8.50 18.43 19.80
N ALA A 229 8.52 19.67 20.29
CA ALA A 229 7.49 20.18 21.20
C ALA A 229 6.10 20.23 20.53
N ILE A 230 6.03 20.58 19.23
CA ILE A 230 4.78 20.57 18.46
C ILE A 230 4.26 19.14 18.31
N VAL A 231 5.11 18.19 17.90
CA VAL A 231 4.71 16.77 17.74
C VAL A 231 4.19 16.17 19.05
N ARG A 232 4.83 16.47 20.18
CA ARG A 232 4.37 16.05 21.50
C ARG A 232 3.03 16.69 21.89
N ARG A 233 2.83 17.97 21.54
CA ARG A 233 1.55 18.65 21.77
C ARG A 233 0.43 17.99 20.97
N ILE A 234 0.65 17.69 19.69
CA ILE A 234 -0.30 16.95 18.86
C ILE A 234 -0.61 15.59 19.48
N SER A 235 0.41 14.86 19.93
CA SER A 235 0.25 13.56 20.58
C SER A 235 -0.59 13.65 21.86
N SER A 236 -0.43 14.72 22.65
CA SER A 236 -1.24 14.95 23.85
C SER A 236 -2.70 15.26 23.52
N MET A 237 -2.96 16.03 22.45
CA MET A 237 -4.32 16.34 21.99
C MET A 237 -5.09 15.07 21.58
N MET A 238 -4.41 14.02 21.13
CA MET A 238 -5.03 12.74 20.77
C MET A 238 -5.53 11.94 21.98
N LEU A 239 -5.01 12.22 23.19
CA LEU A 239 -5.49 11.60 24.43
C LEU A 239 -6.76 12.27 24.95
N ASP A 240 -7.02 13.51 24.52
CA ASP A 240 -8.18 14.29 24.93
C ASP A 240 -9.43 13.92 24.10
N GLN A 241 -10.45 13.38 24.77
CA GLN A 241 -11.71 12.94 24.15
C GLN A 241 -12.52 14.08 23.48
N ASN A 242 -12.19 15.34 23.77
CA ASN A 242 -12.86 16.52 23.23
C ASN A 242 -12.19 17.10 21.98
N THR A 243 -11.00 16.60 21.62
CA THR A 243 -10.25 17.12 20.48
C THR A 243 -10.98 16.83 19.17
N THR A 244 -11.06 17.85 18.32
CA THR A 244 -11.63 17.70 16.97
C THR A 244 -10.53 17.35 15.96
N PRO A 245 -10.80 16.48 14.96
CA PRO A 245 -9.85 16.20 13.88
C PRO A 245 -9.32 17.45 13.17
N SER A 246 -10.15 18.49 13.06
CA SER A 246 -9.76 19.79 12.52
C SER A 246 -8.69 20.49 13.36
N SER A 247 -8.78 20.43 14.69
CA SER A 247 -7.77 20.99 15.59
C SER A 247 -6.43 20.28 15.45
N VAL A 248 -6.45 18.94 15.36
CA VAL A 248 -5.24 18.14 15.11
C VAL A 248 -4.61 18.51 13.77
N ARG A 249 -5.43 18.66 12.71
CA ARG A 249 -4.96 19.07 11.39
C ARG A 249 -4.33 20.47 11.40
N THR A 250 -4.98 21.45 12.03
CA THR A 250 -4.44 22.82 12.15
C THR A 250 -3.09 22.81 12.84
N GLU A 251 -2.94 21.98 13.88
CA GLU A 251 -1.69 21.87 14.61
C GLU A 251 -0.59 21.21 13.78
N TYR A 252 -0.94 20.16 13.04
CA TYR A 252 -0.02 19.51 12.14
C TYR A 252 0.45 20.44 11.00
N GLN A 253 -0.43 21.30 10.49
CA GLN A 253 -0.04 22.35 9.54
C GLN A 253 0.98 23.34 10.14
N ALA A 254 0.92 23.59 11.45
CA ALA A 254 1.92 24.44 12.12
C ALA A 254 3.30 23.76 12.18
N PHE A 255 3.32 22.43 12.36
CA PHE A 255 4.55 21.63 12.23
C PHE A 255 5.12 21.75 10.81
N GLN A 256 4.33 21.51 9.76
CA GLN A 256 4.79 21.57 8.36
C GLN A 256 5.41 22.93 8.01
N ARG A 257 4.76 24.04 8.40
CA ARG A 257 5.28 25.39 8.15
C ARG A 257 6.65 25.65 8.78
N GLN A 258 7.00 24.95 9.85
CA GLN A 258 8.31 25.03 10.49
C GLN A 258 9.29 23.98 9.97
N TRP A 259 8.78 22.83 9.53
CA TRP A 259 9.57 21.75 8.96
C TRP A 259 10.19 22.14 7.62
N ASP A 260 9.44 22.75 6.68
CA ASP A 260 9.98 23.03 5.33
C ASP A 260 11.19 23.98 5.32
N PRO A 261 11.21 25.09 6.10
CA PRO A 261 12.42 25.91 6.24
C PRO A 261 13.56 25.16 6.93
N TYR A 262 13.26 24.37 7.97
CA TYR A 262 14.25 23.60 8.71
C TYR A 262 14.93 22.55 7.82
N LEU A 263 14.14 21.83 7.04
CA LEU A 263 14.59 20.84 6.06
C LEU A 263 15.59 21.43 5.06
N ARG A 264 15.35 22.65 4.57
CA ARG A 264 16.29 23.33 3.66
C ARG A 264 17.64 23.57 4.31
N ARG A 265 17.67 23.98 5.59
CA ARG A 265 18.91 24.17 6.35
C ARG A 265 19.63 22.83 6.64
N LEU A 266 18.88 21.78 6.95
CA LEU A 266 19.46 20.44 7.18
C LEU A 266 20.17 19.90 5.93
N ARG A 267 19.65 20.21 4.74
CA ARG A 267 20.27 19.82 3.46
C ARG A 267 21.64 20.46 3.25
N GLU A 268 21.92 21.61 3.87
CA GLU A 268 23.23 22.29 3.78
C GLU A 268 24.33 21.60 4.61
N VAL A 269 23.96 20.75 5.59
CA VAL A 269 24.90 20.05 6.48
C VAL A 269 25.72 18.99 5.73
N ASN A 270 25.31 18.56 4.53
CA ASN A 270 26.02 17.58 3.68
C ASN A 270 26.45 16.30 4.43
N SER A 271 25.69 15.87 5.44
CA SER A 271 25.92 14.61 6.17
C SER A 271 24.96 13.52 5.72
N ARG A 272 25.50 12.32 5.48
CA ARG A 272 24.71 11.14 5.12
C ARG A 272 23.79 10.68 6.25
N TYR A 273 24.20 10.86 7.51
CA TYR A 273 23.39 10.49 8.67
C TYR A 273 22.18 11.42 8.78
N VAL A 274 22.41 12.73 8.68
CA VAL A 274 21.34 13.74 8.64
C VAL A 274 20.39 13.49 7.49
N ALA A 275 20.89 13.23 6.28
CA ALA A 275 20.05 12.91 5.12
C ALA A 275 19.17 11.67 5.35
N ARG A 276 19.72 10.62 5.97
CA ARG A 276 18.95 9.41 6.31
C ARG A 276 17.82 9.70 7.30
N GLN A 277 18.07 10.46 8.36
CA GLN A 277 17.01 10.79 9.33
C GLN A 277 15.95 11.69 8.72
N VAL A 278 16.36 12.67 7.91
CA VAL A 278 15.45 13.50 7.14
C VAL A 278 14.50 12.63 6.30
N GLN A 279 15.01 11.61 5.61
CA GLN A 279 14.16 10.70 4.83
C GLN A 279 13.15 9.93 5.69
N ARG A 280 13.56 9.47 6.87
CA ARG A 280 12.66 8.77 7.81
C ARG A 280 11.59 9.70 8.36
N ILE A 281 11.96 10.93 8.71
CA ILE A 281 11.02 11.97 9.14
C ILE A 281 10.01 12.27 8.04
N GLN A 282 10.46 12.42 6.79
CA GLN A 282 9.57 12.65 5.65
C GLN A 282 8.64 11.46 5.38
N ALA A 283 9.11 10.22 5.56
CA ALA A 283 8.26 9.03 5.45
C ALA A 283 7.14 9.03 6.50
N ALA A 284 7.48 9.29 7.77
CA ALA A 284 6.50 9.42 8.85
C ALA A 284 5.54 10.60 8.61
N ASP A 285 6.06 11.74 8.12
CA ASP A 285 5.24 12.91 7.78
C ASP A 285 4.20 12.59 6.71
N ARG A 286 4.58 11.88 5.64
CA ARG A 286 3.63 11.43 4.59
C ARG A 286 2.53 10.54 5.16
N GLN A 287 2.89 9.58 6.01
CA GLN A 287 1.92 8.69 6.66
C GLN A 287 0.94 9.48 7.54
N ILE A 288 1.44 10.47 8.30
CA ILE A 288 0.57 11.32 9.13
C ILE A 288 -0.35 12.19 8.27
N GLN A 289 0.16 12.79 7.19
CA GLN A 289 -0.66 13.57 6.26
C GLN A 289 -1.79 12.72 5.65
N GLU A 290 -1.50 11.48 5.31
CA GLU A 290 -2.49 10.53 4.80
C GLU A 290 -3.59 10.24 5.83
N LEU A 291 -3.21 9.96 7.07
CA LEU A 291 -4.15 9.72 8.17
C LEU A 291 -5.00 10.95 8.50
N LEU A 292 -4.44 12.15 8.33
CA LEU A 292 -5.13 13.41 8.54
C LEU A 292 -5.90 13.89 7.30
N TRP A 293 -5.90 13.13 6.20
CA TRP A 293 -6.49 13.49 4.91
C TRP A 293 -6.03 14.87 4.41
N MET A 294 -4.72 15.12 4.52
CA MET A 294 -4.07 16.33 4.03
C MET A 294 -3.42 16.04 2.69
N THR A 295 -3.80 16.77 1.65
CA THR A 295 -3.19 16.61 0.33
C THR A 295 -1.71 16.97 0.40
N PRO A 296 -0.78 16.03 0.14
CA PRO A 296 0.63 16.37 0.08
C PRO A 296 0.84 17.31 -1.11
N GLY A 297 1.41 18.48 -0.85
CA GLY A 297 1.88 19.37 -1.90
C GLY A 297 3.09 18.74 -2.59
N VAL A 298 3.22 18.95 -3.91
CA VAL A 298 4.43 18.55 -4.63
C VAL A 298 5.53 19.54 -4.28
N ASP A 299 6.46 19.16 -3.39
CA ASP A 299 7.62 19.99 -3.09
C ASP A 299 8.63 19.90 -4.26
N ARG A 300 8.54 20.89 -5.15
CA ARG A 300 9.47 21.05 -6.28
C ARG A 300 10.92 21.15 -5.84
N THR A 301 11.18 21.67 -4.64
CA THR A 301 12.53 21.74 -4.07
C THR A 301 13.06 20.35 -3.72
N GLU A 302 12.21 19.49 -3.18
CA GLU A 302 12.53 18.09 -2.90
C GLU A 302 12.79 17.31 -4.18
N ILE A 303 12.00 17.54 -5.24
CA ILE A 303 12.24 16.92 -6.54
C ILE A 303 13.64 17.30 -7.06
N ILE A 304 14.00 18.59 -7.05
CA ILE A 304 15.32 19.05 -7.50
C ILE A 304 16.43 18.42 -6.65
N TYR A 305 16.26 18.39 -5.34
CA TYR A 305 17.25 17.82 -4.42
C TYR A 305 17.47 16.32 -4.69
N LEU A 306 16.40 15.53 -4.75
CA LEU A 306 16.50 14.09 -5.01
C LEU A 306 17.08 13.78 -6.38
N SER A 307 16.75 14.58 -7.40
CA SER A 307 17.30 14.41 -8.75
C SER A 307 18.81 14.63 -8.78
N LYS A 308 19.30 15.67 -8.09
CA LYS A 308 20.75 15.91 -7.93
C LYS A 308 21.44 14.84 -7.09
N GLN A 309 20.75 14.32 -6.07
CA GLN A 309 21.26 13.23 -5.24
C GLN A 309 21.44 11.96 -6.08
N VAL A 310 20.46 11.61 -6.93
CA VAL A 310 20.56 10.48 -7.87
C VAL A 310 21.75 10.65 -8.81
N GLN A 311 21.91 11.83 -9.41
CA GLN A 311 23.04 12.13 -10.29
C GLN A 311 24.39 11.92 -9.57
N THR A 312 24.53 12.46 -8.35
CA THR A 312 25.73 12.31 -7.52
C THR A 312 26.02 10.85 -7.17
N ASP A 313 24.98 10.09 -6.79
CA ASP A 313 25.12 8.69 -6.43
C ASP A 313 25.46 7.80 -7.65
N VAL A 314 24.96 8.14 -8.84
CA VAL A 314 25.27 7.45 -10.11
C VAL A 314 26.72 7.71 -10.52
N GLU A 315 27.20 8.94 -10.40
CA GLU A 315 28.61 9.27 -10.66
C GLU A 315 29.54 8.53 -9.69
N ALA A 316 29.20 8.53 -8.39
CA ALA A 316 29.98 7.83 -7.36
C ALA A 316 29.99 6.31 -7.60
N LEU A 317 28.85 5.73 -8.01
CA LEU A 317 28.74 4.35 -8.43
C LEU A 317 29.67 4.04 -9.61
N MET A 318 29.61 4.84 -10.69
CA MET A 318 30.44 4.61 -11.87
C MET A 318 31.95 4.73 -11.55
N ASN A 319 32.32 5.62 -10.64
CA ASN A 319 33.69 5.74 -10.15
C ASN A 319 34.12 4.57 -9.26
N SER A 320 33.18 3.89 -8.59
CA SER A 320 33.46 2.71 -7.76
C SER A 320 33.64 1.41 -8.56
N ILE A 321 33.18 1.37 -9.81
CA ILE A 321 33.26 0.18 -10.66
C ILE A 321 34.54 0.23 -11.50
N SER A 322 35.41 -0.78 -11.35
CA SER A 322 36.62 -0.89 -12.16
C SER A 322 36.34 -1.36 -13.60
N LEU A 323 37.19 -0.98 -14.55
CA LEU A 323 37.17 -1.48 -15.94
C LEU A 323 37.22 -3.02 -16.03
N ARG A 324 37.91 -3.68 -15.09
CA ARG A 324 37.96 -5.15 -15.00
C ARG A 324 36.63 -5.76 -14.58
N GLN A 325 35.85 -5.07 -13.75
CA GLN A 325 34.50 -5.51 -13.37
C GLN A 325 33.51 -5.30 -14.51
N LEU A 326 33.59 -4.16 -15.21
CA LEU A 326 32.75 -3.89 -16.39
C LEU A 326 32.98 -4.90 -17.51
N THR A 327 34.24 -5.27 -17.79
CA THR A 327 34.59 -6.25 -18.83
C THR A 327 34.25 -7.70 -18.48
N ARG A 328 33.92 -7.99 -17.22
CA ARG A 328 33.47 -9.31 -16.75
C ARG A 328 31.96 -9.49 -16.80
N LEU A 329 31.21 -8.42 -17.09
CA LEU A 329 29.79 -8.54 -17.34
C LEU A 329 29.60 -9.27 -18.68
N ASP A 330 28.68 -10.24 -18.72
CA ASP A 330 28.25 -10.87 -19.97
C ASP A 330 27.49 -9.87 -20.89
N THR A 331 27.19 -8.67 -20.38
CA THR A 331 26.58 -7.55 -21.10
C THR A 331 27.63 -6.60 -21.70
N ASP A 332 27.32 -5.96 -22.83
CA ASP A 332 28.17 -4.94 -23.47
C ASP A 332 28.56 -3.85 -22.45
N PRO A 333 29.85 -3.69 -22.08
CA PRO A 333 30.29 -2.66 -21.12
C PRO A 333 29.88 -1.24 -21.54
N SER A 334 29.77 -1.00 -22.85
CA SER A 334 29.34 0.26 -23.42
C SER A 334 27.86 0.55 -23.10
N ARG A 335 27.04 -0.48 -22.91
CA ARG A 335 25.63 -0.33 -22.52
C ARG A 335 25.52 0.25 -21.12
N THR A 336 26.24 -0.30 -20.14
CA THR A 336 26.18 0.17 -18.75
C THR A 336 26.61 1.63 -18.63
N VAL A 337 27.67 2.04 -19.34
CA VAL A 337 28.10 3.45 -19.40
C VAL A 337 27.05 4.34 -20.06
N ARG A 338 26.46 3.92 -21.19
CA ARG A 338 25.39 4.67 -21.85
C ARG A 338 24.18 4.87 -20.93
N LEU A 339 23.72 3.82 -20.25
CA LEU A 339 22.59 3.89 -19.31
C LEU A 339 22.88 4.87 -18.18
N ALA A 340 24.08 4.85 -17.60
CA ALA A 340 24.49 5.80 -16.57
C ALA A 340 24.49 7.25 -17.09
N SER A 341 25.03 7.51 -18.29
CA SER A 341 25.01 8.83 -18.90
C SER A 341 23.60 9.31 -19.26
N SER A 342 22.76 8.44 -19.81
CA SER A 342 21.34 8.74 -20.10
C SER A 342 20.61 9.13 -18.83
N LEU A 343 20.81 8.38 -17.74
CA LEU A 343 20.15 8.62 -16.46
C LEU A 343 20.55 9.98 -15.87
N SER A 344 21.84 10.34 -15.89
CA SER A 344 22.28 11.70 -15.51
C SER A 344 21.65 12.78 -16.40
N GLY A 345 21.56 12.56 -17.71
CA GLY A 345 20.90 13.49 -18.63
C GLY A 345 19.41 13.68 -18.31
N TYR A 346 18.70 12.58 -18.02
CA TYR A 346 17.30 12.65 -17.60
C TYR A 346 17.13 13.35 -16.24
N CYS A 347 18.09 13.23 -15.31
CA CYS A 347 18.07 14.02 -14.07
C CYS A 347 18.18 15.53 -14.36
N ASP A 348 19.03 15.95 -15.29
CA ASP A 348 19.19 17.36 -15.68
C ASP A 348 17.94 17.91 -16.38
N ASP A 349 17.37 17.14 -17.32
CA ASP A 349 16.10 17.46 -17.97
C ASP A 349 14.98 17.61 -16.94
N PHE A 350 14.96 16.70 -15.96
CA PHE A 350 13.96 16.70 -14.91
C PHE A 350 14.09 17.92 -13.98
N VAL A 351 15.31 18.30 -13.59
CA VAL A 351 15.56 19.55 -12.84
C VAL A 351 15.13 20.77 -13.65
N THR A 352 15.43 20.80 -14.94
CA THR A 352 15.06 21.90 -15.86
C THR A 352 13.55 22.04 -15.98
N CYS A 353 12.82 20.95 -16.17
CA CYS A 353 11.36 20.95 -16.23
C CYS A 353 10.71 21.45 -14.93
N VAL A 354 11.25 21.05 -13.78
CA VAL A 354 10.76 21.52 -12.47
C VAL A 354 10.98 23.02 -12.29
N GLN A 355 12.14 23.54 -12.72
CA GLN A 355 12.48 24.97 -12.65
C GLN A 355 11.62 25.82 -13.60
N ASN A 356 11.35 25.31 -14.81
CA ASN A 356 10.46 25.94 -15.79
C ASN A 356 8.99 25.89 -15.36
N GLY A 357 8.68 25.07 -14.36
CA GLY A 357 7.37 24.94 -13.78
C GLY A 357 6.40 24.12 -14.63
N ASP A 358 6.94 23.17 -15.40
CA ASP A 358 6.18 22.27 -16.25
C ASP A 358 5.13 21.48 -15.46
N SER A 359 4.14 20.96 -16.20
CA SER A 359 3.03 20.22 -15.61
C SER A 359 3.50 18.92 -14.94
N ASP A 360 2.78 18.52 -13.89
CA ASP A 360 3.03 17.25 -13.18
C ASP A 360 2.91 16.01 -14.10
N GLN A 361 2.27 16.14 -15.27
CA GLN A 361 2.20 15.10 -16.30
C GLN A 361 3.53 14.97 -17.06
N THR A 362 4.11 16.11 -17.46
CA THR A 362 5.43 16.16 -18.09
C THR A 362 6.50 15.61 -17.16
N LEU A 363 6.43 15.97 -15.87
CA LEU A 363 7.34 15.44 -14.85
C LEU A 363 7.20 13.92 -14.72
N ALA A 364 5.97 13.40 -14.66
CA ALA A 364 5.77 11.96 -14.57
C ALA A 364 6.23 11.20 -15.84
N SER A 365 6.09 11.78 -17.03
CA SER A 365 6.58 11.13 -18.25
C SER A 365 8.11 11.05 -18.28
N ILE A 366 8.81 12.13 -17.91
CA ILE A 366 10.28 12.15 -17.80
C ILE A 366 10.75 11.14 -16.75
N PHE A 367 10.07 11.10 -15.60
CA PHE A 367 10.38 10.14 -14.55
C PHE A 367 10.26 8.69 -15.01
N ASN A 368 9.29 8.34 -15.87
CA ASN A 368 9.19 6.97 -16.39
C ASN A 368 10.42 6.57 -17.23
N PHE A 369 10.96 7.47 -18.04
CA PHE A 369 12.19 7.21 -18.79
C PHE A 369 13.38 7.01 -17.84
N LEU A 370 13.49 7.87 -16.83
CA LEU A 370 14.53 7.77 -15.80
C LEU A 370 14.43 6.42 -15.06
N ASP A 371 13.21 6.01 -14.68
CA ASP A 371 12.92 4.74 -14.02
C ASP A 371 13.29 3.51 -14.87
N ASP A 372 13.02 3.58 -16.18
CA ASP A 372 13.34 2.50 -17.11
C ASP A 372 14.85 2.36 -17.36
N GLU A 373 15.57 3.47 -17.50
CA GLU A 373 17.03 3.47 -17.60
C GLU A 373 17.68 2.92 -16.31
N TRP A 374 17.14 3.29 -15.15
CA TRP A 374 17.61 2.75 -13.87
C TRP A 374 17.44 1.24 -13.77
N LYS A 375 16.30 0.68 -14.22
CA LYS A 375 16.10 -0.80 -14.24
C LYS A 375 17.17 -1.49 -15.07
N GLY A 376 17.45 -0.93 -16.25
CA GLY A 376 18.52 -1.43 -17.12
C GLY A 376 19.86 -1.45 -16.38
N LEU A 377 20.20 -0.33 -15.75
CA LEU A 377 21.48 -0.13 -15.07
C LEU A 377 21.62 -1.01 -13.81
N SER A 378 20.60 -1.04 -12.95
CA SER A 378 20.54 -1.87 -11.74
C SER A 378 20.70 -3.36 -12.08
N SER A 379 20.07 -3.83 -13.16
CA SER A 379 20.21 -5.23 -13.60
C SER A 379 21.65 -5.61 -13.99
N ASP A 380 22.41 -4.67 -14.57
CA ASP A 380 23.81 -4.86 -14.90
C ASP A 380 24.68 -4.79 -13.63
N ILE A 381 24.36 -3.89 -12.69
CA ILE A 381 25.10 -3.70 -11.43
C ILE A 381 24.94 -4.88 -10.48
N GLN A 382 23.74 -5.48 -10.38
CA GLN A 382 23.50 -6.64 -9.52
C GLN A 382 24.36 -7.85 -9.87
N ARG A 383 24.87 -7.91 -11.12
CA ARG A 383 25.81 -8.94 -11.58
C ARG A 383 27.25 -8.67 -11.16
N ILE A 384 27.56 -7.45 -10.72
CA ILE A 384 28.88 -7.06 -10.22
C ILE A 384 28.97 -7.45 -8.74
N ASP A 385 29.89 -8.35 -8.40
CA ASP A 385 30.17 -8.69 -7.00
C ASP A 385 31.02 -7.61 -6.32
N SER A 386 30.40 -6.46 -6.03
CA SER A 386 30.99 -5.36 -5.27
C SER A 386 30.04 -4.89 -4.16
N ARG A 387 30.56 -4.80 -2.94
CA ARG A 387 29.79 -4.29 -1.79
C ARG A 387 29.41 -2.81 -1.97
N GLU A 388 30.29 -2.03 -2.56
CA GLU A 388 30.08 -0.60 -2.82
C GLU A 388 29.03 -0.39 -3.92
N ALA A 389 29.11 -1.15 -5.01
CA ALA A 389 28.10 -1.08 -6.08
C ALA A 389 26.71 -1.45 -5.56
N ARG A 390 26.58 -2.50 -4.74
CA ARG A 390 25.33 -2.88 -4.04
C ARG A 390 24.85 -1.83 -3.02
N GLN A 391 25.73 -0.97 -2.53
CA GLN A 391 25.34 0.11 -1.63
C GLN A 391 24.75 1.27 -2.43
N TYR A 392 25.38 1.68 -3.53
CA TYR A 392 24.86 2.74 -4.39
C TYR A 392 23.58 2.34 -5.11
N ASP A 393 23.46 1.07 -5.53
CA ASP A 393 22.21 0.52 -6.07
C ASP A 393 21.01 0.74 -5.14
N ARG A 394 21.20 0.51 -3.83
CA ARG A 394 20.17 0.78 -2.82
C ARG A 394 19.91 2.28 -2.62
N LEU A 395 20.95 3.11 -2.62
CA LEU A 395 20.78 4.57 -2.45
C LEU A 395 20.00 5.19 -3.61
N ILE A 396 20.38 4.85 -4.85
CA ILE A 396 19.72 5.35 -6.04
C ILE A 396 18.27 4.84 -6.09
N SER A 397 18.05 3.54 -5.85
CA SER A 397 16.70 2.97 -5.79
C SER A 397 15.81 3.65 -4.75
N ASN A 398 16.36 4.00 -3.58
CA ASN A 398 15.61 4.71 -2.53
C ASN A 398 15.24 6.13 -2.96
N SER A 399 16.17 6.89 -3.55
CA SER A 399 15.92 8.25 -4.04
C SER A 399 14.90 8.27 -5.18
N LEU A 400 14.98 7.30 -6.10
CA LEU A 400 14.00 7.10 -7.17
C LEU A 400 12.62 6.67 -6.64
N GLY A 401 12.59 5.81 -5.61
CA GLY A 401 11.37 5.46 -4.91
C GLY A 401 10.68 6.69 -4.30
N GLN A 402 11.44 7.61 -3.71
CA GLN A 402 10.91 8.87 -3.15
C GLN A 402 10.39 9.80 -4.26
N LEU A 403 11.14 9.98 -5.34
CA LEU A 403 10.68 10.74 -6.51
C LEU A 403 9.38 10.17 -7.08
N ARG A 404 9.28 8.84 -7.18
CA ARG A 404 8.07 8.15 -7.61
C ARG A 404 6.87 8.47 -6.72
N GLN A 405 7.06 8.43 -5.41
CA GLN A 405 6.02 8.76 -4.42
C GLN A 405 5.56 10.22 -4.55
N ILE A 406 6.49 11.17 -4.64
CA ILE A 406 6.19 12.61 -4.77
C ILE A 406 5.40 12.88 -6.05
N LEU A 407 5.85 12.29 -7.16
CA LEU A 407 5.20 12.45 -8.46
C LEU A 407 3.92 11.65 -8.58
N ARG A 408 3.56 10.83 -7.58
CA ARG A 408 2.43 9.89 -7.65
C ARG A 408 2.46 9.09 -8.95
N ALA A 409 3.67 8.78 -9.42
CA ALA A 409 3.88 7.90 -10.55
C ALA A 409 3.56 6.47 -10.10
N ALA A 410 3.08 5.64 -11.02
CA ALA A 410 2.68 4.27 -10.73
C ALA A 410 3.78 3.56 -9.90
N PRO A 411 3.50 3.07 -8.68
CA PRO A 411 4.51 2.38 -7.90
C PRO A 411 4.98 1.14 -8.66
N GLN A 412 6.30 0.95 -8.79
CA GLN A 412 6.82 -0.38 -9.07
C GLN A 412 6.38 -1.33 -7.95
N MET A 413 6.37 -2.63 -8.26
CA MET A 413 6.28 -3.67 -7.23
C MET A 413 7.31 -3.36 -6.13
N ASP A 414 6.83 -2.93 -4.97
CA ASP A 414 7.67 -2.67 -3.81
C ASP A 414 8.11 -4.03 -3.29
N LEU A 415 9.24 -4.52 -3.80
CA LEU A 415 9.78 -5.82 -3.45
C LEU A 415 9.99 -5.93 -1.94
N GLU A 416 10.37 -4.84 -1.26
CA GLU A 416 10.52 -4.81 0.18
C GLU A 416 9.17 -5.04 0.87
N ARG A 417 8.11 -4.35 0.44
CA ARG A 417 6.76 -4.59 0.97
C ARG A 417 6.26 -6.01 0.67
N VAL A 418 6.51 -6.54 -0.52
CA VAL A 418 6.13 -7.92 -0.87
C VAL A 418 6.88 -8.93 0.01
N VAL A 419 8.18 -8.72 0.24
CA VAL A 419 9.00 -9.55 1.12
C VAL A 419 8.50 -9.47 2.57
N GLN A 420 8.20 -8.28 3.07
CA GLN A 420 7.64 -8.10 4.42
C GLN A 420 6.29 -8.80 4.57
N SER A 421 5.40 -8.66 3.59
CA SER A 421 4.10 -9.35 3.57
C SER A 421 4.26 -10.86 3.49
N ALA A 422 5.19 -11.36 2.67
CA ALA A 422 5.49 -12.80 2.56
C ALA A 422 6.07 -13.35 3.86
N ALA A 423 7.01 -12.66 4.50
CA ALA A 423 7.58 -13.05 5.79
C ALA A 423 6.53 -13.05 6.92
N ALA A 424 5.65 -12.04 6.96
CA ALA A 424 4.53 -12.01 7.90
C ALA A 424 3.56 -13.18 7.64
N LEU A 425 3.28 -13.47 6.37
CA LEU A 425 2.42 -14.58 5.97
C LEU A 425 3.02 -15.94 6.35
N GLU A 426 4.34 -16.11 6.25
CA GLU A 426 5.06 -17.33 6.65
C GLU A 426 4.86 -17.61 8.14
N ASN A 427 5.04 -16.59 8.98
CA ASN A 427 4.79 -16.68 10.41
C ASN A 427 3.34 -17.08 10.74
N TYR A 428 2.36 -16.61 9.97
CA TYR A 428 0.96 -17.02 10.15
C TYR A 428 0.70 -18.44 9.64
N ALA A 429 1.34 -18.85 8.54
CA ALA A 429 1.23 -20.21 8.02
C ALA A 429 1.75 -21.25 9.02
N ASP A 430 2.85 -20.95 9.70
CA ASP A 430 3.36 -21.77 10.82
C ASP A 430 2.34 -21.86 11.97
N GLN A 431 1.77 -20.73 12.38
CA GLN A 431 0.75 -20.70 13.44
C GLN A 431 -0.50 -21.51 13.05
N PHE A 432 -0.94 -21.44 11.79
CA PHE A 432 -2.04 -22.26 11.28
C PHE A 432 -1.71 -23.75 11.35
N GLN A 433 -0.52 -24.16 10.91
CA GLN A 433 -0.10 -25.56 10.94
C GLN A 433 -0.10 -26.11 12.38
N VAL A 434 0.47 -25.34 13.32
CA VAL A 434 0.51 -25.71 14.75
C VAL A 434 -0.90 -25.84 15.31
N LEU A 435 -1.77 -24.86 15.05
CA LEU A 435 -3.13 -24.86 15.57
C LEU A 435 -3.98 -25.99 14.98
N VAL A 436 -3.84 -26.29 13.68
CA VAL A 436 -4.48 -27.45 13.05
C VAL A 436 -4.01 -28.74 13.73
N GLY A 437 -2.70 -28.90 13.94
CA GLY A 437 -2.15 -30.07 14.64
C GLY A 437 -2.71 -30.24 16.05
N GLN A 438 -2.77 -29.15 16.84
CA GLN A 438 -3.36 -29.16 18.19
C GLN A 438 -4.83 -29.57 18.16
N VAL A 439 -5.64 -28.94 17.30
CA VAL A 439 -7.08 -29.20 17.20
C VAL A 439 -7.37 -30.64 16.77
N LEU A 440 -6.61 -31.16 15.80
CA LEU A 440 -6.76 -32.53 15.36
C LEU A 440 -6.36 -33.52 16.45
N ASN A 441 -5.35 -33.22 17.27
CA ASN A 441 -4.93 -34.08 18.38
C ASN A 441 -5.93 -34.04 19.56
N GLU A 442 -6.50 -32.87 19.87
CA GLU A 442 -7.52 -32.69 20.91
C GLU A 442 -8.84 -33.42 20.58
N ASN A 443 -9.19 -33.50 19.28
CA ASN A 443 -10.46 -34.05 18.83
C ASN A 443 -10.27 -35.24 17.88
N ASN A 444 -10.23 -36.45 18.46
CA ASN A 444 -10.18 -37.72 17.70
C ASN A 444 -11.47 -38.07 16.93
N ARG A 445 -12.45 -37.16 16.89
CA ARG A 445 -13.78 -37.37 16.29
C ARG A 445 -13.82 -37.11 14.78
N TYR A 446 -12.75 -36.55 14.20
CA TYR A 446 -12.68 -36.26 12.78
C TYR A 446 -12.30 -37.50 11.96
N THR A 447 -12.88 -37.64 10.77
CA THR A 447 -12.55 -38.73 9.85
C THR A 447 -11.10 -38.64 9.38
N ARG A 448 -10.52 -39.78 9.00
CA ARG A 448 -9.12 -39.84 8.56
C ARG A 448 -8.91 -39.03 7.28
N GLU A 449 -9.91 -39.01 6.40
CA GLU A 449 -9.92 -38.23 5.17
C GLU A 449 -9.84 -36.73 5.47
N PHE A 450 -10.72 -36.21 6.34
CA PHE A 450 -10.70 -34.79 6.72
C PHE A 450 -9.38 -34.38 7.38
N ARG A 451 -8.85 -35.23 8.29
CA ARG A 451 -7.56 -35.00 8.94
C ARG A 451 -6.43 -34.88 7.93
N ASN A 452 -6.35 -35.82 7.00
CA ASN A 452 -5.33 -35.81 5.96
C ASN A 452 -5.48 -34.58 5.05
N GLU A 453 -6.69 -34.24 4.63
CA GLU A 453 -6.94 -33.10 3.75
C GLU A 453 -6.53 -31.76 4.40
N ILE A 454 -6.95 -31.50 5.64
CA ILE A 454 -6.63 -30.23 6.29
C ILE A 454 -5.17 -30.10 6.68
N THR A 455 -4.53 -31.20 7.11
CA THR A 455 -3.08 -31.22 7.33
C THR A 455 -2.31 -31.02 6.04
N ASN A 456 -2.76 -31.63 4.93
CA ASN A 456 -2.13 -31.43 3.63
C ASN A 456 -2.26 -29.98 3.15
N ASN A 457 -3.45 -29.37 3.27
CA ASN A 457 -3.65 -27.97 2.88
C ASN A 457 -2.84 -27.01 3.75
N ALA A 458 -2.78 -27.22 5.08
CA ALA A 458 -1.95 -26.42 5.97
C ALA A 458 -0.45 -26.54 5.64
N ASN A 459 0.04 -27.76 5.37
CA ASN A 459 1.43 -28.00 4.99
C ASN A 459 1.77 -27.37 3.64
N ARG A 460 0.90 -27.52 2.64
CA ARG A 460 1.10 -26.94 1.31
C ARG A 460 1.04 -25.41 1.33
N PHE A 461 0.11 -24.84 2.09
CA PHE A 461 0.05 -23.40 2.30
C PHE A 461 1.37 -22.88 2.88
N ARG A 462 1.87 -23.49 3.95
CA ARG A 462 3.16 -23.16 4.56
C ARG A 462 4.33 -23.27 3.57
N GLN A 463 4.43 -24.40 2.87
CA GLN A 463 5.50 -24.63 1.89
C GLN A 463 5.46 -23.61 0.74
N SER A 464 4.28 -23.28 0.22
CA SER A 464 4.13 -22.29 -0.85
C SER A 464 4.53 -20.89 -0.39
N VAL A 465 4.24 -20.51 0.86
CA VAL A 465 4.64 -19.21 1.40
C VAL A 465 6.15 -19.16 1.69
N GLU A 466 6.72 -20.21 2.28
CA GLU A 466 8.17 -20.35 2.52
C GLU A 466 8.95 -20.26 1.21
N GLN A 467 8.47 -20.97 0.17
CA GLN A 467 9.11 -20.95 -1.13
C GLN A 467 8.98 -19.59 -1.83
N LEU A 468 7.80 -18.96 -1.75
CA LEU A 468 7.61 -17.61 -2.26
C LEU A 468 8.58 -16.62 -1.58
N HIS A 469 8.68 -16.65 -0.25
CA HIS A 469 9.56 -15.77 0.50
C HIS A 469 11.03 -16.00 0.13
N ALA A 470 11.47 -17.25 0.02
CA ALA A 470 12.84 -17.58 -0.39
C ALA A 470 13.16 -17.11 -1.82
N ASP A 471 12.22 -17.26 -2.76
CA ASP A 471 12.42 -16.91 -4.16
C ASP A 471 12.33 -15.39 -4.41
N LEU A 472 11.62 -14.65 -3.55
CA LEU A 472 11.66 -13.18 -3.53
C LEU A 472 13.06 -12.64 -3.19
N HIS A 473 13.81 -13.30 -2.30
CA HIS A 473 15.19 -12.90 -2.00
C HIS A 473 16.19 -13.27 -3.10
N ARG A 474 15.85 -14.26 -3.94
CA ARG A 474 16.72 -14.77 -5.00
C ARG A 474 16.49 -14.10 -6.37
N ASN A 475 15.58 -13.13 -6.46
CA ASN A 475 15.21 -12.45 -7.71
C ASN A 475 14.86 -13.43 -8.85
N VAL A 476 14.04 -14.43 -8.53
CA VAL A 476 13.55 -15.42 -9.51
C VAL A 476 12.60 -14.76 -10.53
N ASP A 477 12.46 -15.35 -11.71
CA ASP A 477 11.59 -14.83 -12.78
C ASP A 477 10.16 -14.56 -12.30
N ARG A 478 9.56 -13.47 -12.81
CA ARG A 478 8.24 -12.98 -12.39
C ARG A 478 7.16 -14.03 -12.59
N ARG A 479 7.24 -14.84 -13.66
CA ARG A 479 6.25 -15.89 -13.93
C ARG A 479 6.23 -16.95 -12.84
N THR A 480 7.38 -17.29 -12.28
CA THR A 480 7.51 -18.23 -11.17
C THR A 480 6.92 -17.65 -9.89
N LEU A 481 7.24 -16.39 -9.57
CA LEU A 481 6.65 -15.68 -8.43
C LEU A 481 5.12 -15.59 -8.52
N GLN A 482 4.57 -15.39 -9.72
CA GLN A 482 3.13 -15.41 -9.98
C GLN A 482 2.48 -16.76 -9.72
N GLN A 483 3.14 -17.85 -10.11
CA GLN A 483 2.67 -19.20 -9.82
C GLN A 483 2.66 -19.46 -8.31
N HIS A 484 3.74 -19.12 -7.60
CA HIS A 484 3.81 -19.26 -6.15
C HIS A 484 2.73 -18.44 -5.44
N ALA A 485 2.48 -17.19 -5.86
CA ALA A 485 1.40 -16.38 -5.30
C ALA A 485 0.01 -17.01 -5.52
N THR A 486 -0.21 -17.64 -6.68
CA THR A 486 -1.47 -18.35 -6.99
C THR A 486 -1.63 -19.62 -6.15
N ASP A 487 -0.54 -20.35 -5.91
CA ASP A 487 -0.53 -21.54 -5.06
C ASP A 487 -0.83 -21.18 -3.60
N VAL A 488 -0.21 -20.11 -3.08
CA VAL A 488 -0.46 -19.58 -1.73
C VAL A 488 -1.96 -19.33 -1.53
N VAL A 489 -2.60 -18.67 -2.49
CA VAL A 489 -4.03 -18.36 -2.46
C VAL A 489 -4.88 -19.64 -2.48
N THR A 490 -4.57 -20.55 -3.41
CA THR A 490 -5.32 -21.81 -3.58
C THR A 490 -5.31 -22.66 -2.30
N TYR A 491 -4.15 -22.82 -1.67
CA TYR A 491 -4.03 -23.61 -0.45
C TYR A 491 -4.61 -22.89 0.77
N TRP A 492 -4.51 -21.57 0.83
CA TRP A 492 -5.15 -20.76 1.86
C TRP A 492 -6.68 -20.86 1.81
N GLU A 493 -7.29 -20.78 0.62
CA GLU A 493 -8.73 -20.97 0.43
C GLU A 493 -9.17 -22.38 0.80
N GLY A 494 -8.41 -23.39 0.34
CA GLY A 494 -8.66 -24.80 0.67
C GLY A 494 -8.68 -25.05 2.19
N MET A 495 -7.71 -24.47 2.91
CA MET A 495 -7.64 -24.52 4.37
C MET A 495 -8.83 -23.80 5.02
N ASN A 496 -9.16 -22.58 4.59
CA ASN A 496 -10.25 -21.80 5.18
C ASN A 496 -11.64 -22.45 4.99
N ASN A 497 -11.89 -23.03 3.82
CA ASN A 497 -13.12 -23.77 3.54
C ASN A 497 -13.28 -24.98 4.48
N GLN A 498 -12.18 -25.59 4.90
CA GLN A 498 -12.18 -26.71 5.84
C GLN A 498 -12.32 -26.25 7.29
N ILE A 499 -11.75 -25.10 7.65
CA ILE A 499 -11.92 -24.50 8.99
C ILE A 499 -13.40 -24.24 9.29
N ALA A 500 -14.21 -23.90 8.28
CA ALA A 500 -15.66 -23.74 8.43
C ALA A 500 -16.36 -25.00 8.98
N ARG A 501 -15.79 -26.19 8.79
CA ARG A 501 -16.32 -27.48 9.28
C ARG A 501 -16.01 -27.75 10.75
N PHE A 502 -15.14 -26.95 11.39
CA PHE A 502 -14.85 -27.11 12.81
C PHE A 502 -16.03 -26.66 13.70
N PRO A 503 -16.12 -27.15 14.95
CA PRO A 503 -17.01 -26.60 15.97
C PRO A 503 -16.76 -25.10 16.18
N LEU A 504 -17.77 -24.36 16.64
CA LEU A 504 -17.71 -22.90 16.81
C LEU A 504 -16.57 -22.47 17.76
N GLU A 505 -16.38 -23.18 18.88
CA GLU A 505 -15.31 -22.91 19.84
C GLU A 505 -13.91 -23.02 19.23
N THR A 506 -13.73 -23.99 18.34
CA THR A 506 -12.48 -24.23 17.62
C THR A 506 -12.28 -23.22 16.50
N ARG A 507 -13.34 -22.89 15.74
CA ARG A 507 -13.33 -21.83 14.73
C ARG A 507 -12.88 -20.50 15.32
N ASN A 508 -13.27 -20.21 16.56
CA ASN A 508 -12.84 -19.00 17.26
C ASN A 508 -11.34 -18.85 17.40
N ARG A 509 -10.62 -19.96 17.60
CA ARG A 509 -9.15 -19.94 17.69
C ARG A 509 -8.49 -19.61 16.35
N PHE A 510 -9.14 -19.91 15.23
CA PHE A 510 -8.65 -19.61 13.88
C PHE A 510 -9.02 -18.20 13.39
N TYR A 511 -9.99 -17.53 14.02
CA TYR A 511 -10.49 -16.23 13.54
C TYR A 511 -9.42 -15.14 13.54
N ASP A 512 -8.61 -15.04 14.60
CA ASP A 512 -7.57 -14.02 14.69
C ASP A 512 -6.49 -14.21 13.62
N LEU A 513 -6.08 -15.45 13.38
CA LEU A 513 -5.10 -15.78 12.34
C LEU A 513 -5.65 -15.49 10.94
N ARG A 514 -6.92 -15.81 10.69
CA ARG A 514 -7.59 -15.53 9.42
C ARG A 514 -7.72 -14.03 9.18
N ASN A 515 -8.14 -13.26 10.17
CA ASN A 515 -8.25 -11.81 10.07
C ASN A 515 -6.92 -11.12 9.74
N ARG A 516 -5.80 -11.63 10.26
CA ARG A 516 -4.47 -11.06 10.03
C ARG A 516 -3.80 -11.55 8.75
N SER A 517 -4.05 -12.79 8.35
CA SER A 517 -3.43 -13.38 7.14
C SER A 517 -4.16 -13.02 5.86
N THR A 518 -5.49 -12.83 5.88
CA THR A 518 -6.27 -12.54 4.65
C THR A 518 -5.77 -11.31 3.90
N PRO A 519 -5.55 -10.15 4.54
CA PRO A 519 -5.03 -8.97 3.84
C PRO A 519 -3.64 -9.21 3.24
N LEU A 520 -2.80 -10.01 3.91
CA LEU A 520 -1.45 -10.33 3.43
C LEU A 520 -1.47 -11.24 2.20
N VAL A 521 -2.36 -12.24 2.16
CA VAL A 521 -2.55 -13.10 0.97
C VAL A 521 -2.98 -12.26 -0.23
N VAL A 522 -3.91 -11.34 0.00
CA VAL A 522 -4.40 -10.40 -1.02
C VAL A 522 -3.28 -9.46 -1.48
N ASP A 523 -2.53 -8.85 -0.54
CA ASP A 523 -1.40 -7.97 -0.86
C ASP A 523 -0.38 -8.70 -1.75
N VAL A 524 0.05 -9.90 -1.33
CA VAL A 524 1.02 -10.70 -2.07
C VAL A 524 0.52 -11.06 -3.47
N GLN A 525 -0.73 -11.51 -3.60
CA GLN A 525 -1.31 -11.85 -4.90
C GLN A 525 -1.43 -10.62 -5.80
N THR A 526 -1.97 -9.52 -5.27
CA THR A 526 -2.21 -8.29 -6.05
C THR A 526 -0.92 -7.61 -6.49
N MET A 527 0.15 -7.72 -5.70
CA MET A 527 1.46 -7.19 -6.05
C MET A 527 2.19 -8.05 -7.09
N LEU A 528 2.01 -9.38 -7.08
CA LEU A 528 2.75 -10.30 -7.96
C LEU A 528 2.01 -10.68 -9.25
N THR A 529 0.70 -10.96 -9.17
CA THR A 529 -0.09 -11.54 -10.29
C THR A 529 -0.78 -10.54 -11.18
N LEU A 530 -1.12 -9.36 -10.66
CA LEU A 530 -1.59 -8.24 -11.48
C LEU A 530 -0.37 -7.49 -12.00
#